data_AF-A0A6B3FGN9-F1
#
_entry.id   AF-A0A6B3FGN9-F1
#
_cell.length_a   1.000
_cell.length_b   1.000
_cell.length_c   1.000
_cell.angle_alpha   90.00
_cell.angle_beta   90.00
_cell.angle_gamma   90.00
#
_symmetry.space_group_name_H-M   'P 1'
#
loop_
_entity.id
_entity.type
_entity.pdbx_description
1 polymer ?
#
loop_
_entity_poly.entity_id
_entity_poly.type
_entity_poly.pdbx_seq_one_letter_code
_entity_poly.pdbx_strand_id
1 'polypeptide(L)'
;MGKTYERIDGRLRRFIEEQPVFFTATAPLSEQGTVNLSPKGVRGSFAVLDAHTVAYLDFAGSNAETIAHLRENGRITLMWCAFQGPPNIVRVHGHGEAVFRDDPRFP
;
A
#
# COMPACT_ATOMS: atom_id res chain seq x y z
N MET A 1 16.70 13.37 8.11
CA MET A 1 15.45 14.09 7.75
C MET A 1 14.91 13.46 6.47
N GLY A 2 13.62 13.09 6.43
CA GLY A 2 13.03 12.46 5.24
C GLY A 2 12.87 13.45 4.08
N LYS A 3 12.86 12.95 2.84
CA LYS A 3 12.56 13.74 1.65
C LYS A 3 11.14 13.41 1.18
N THR A 4 10.32 14.42 0.99
CA THR A 4 9.01 14.31 0.35
C THR A 4 9.19 14.40 -1.17
N TYR A 5 8.44 13.58 -1.89
CA TYR A 5 8.38 13.59 -3.34
C TYR A 5 6.93 13.84 -3.75
N GLU A 6 6.72 14.71 -4.74
CA GLU A 6 5.37 15.00 -5.24
C GLU A 6 4.78 13.83 -6.05
N ARG A 7 5.63 13.01 -6.68
CA ARG A 7 5.22 11.99 -7.66
C ARG A 7 6.00 10.69 -7.50
N ILE A 8 5.36 9.57 -7.84
CA ILE A 8 5.97 8.25 -7.95
C ILE A 8 6.58 8.09 -9.34
N ASP A 9 7.82 8.54 -9.52
CA ASP A 9 8.54 8.45 -10.79
C ASP A 9 10.03 8.09 -10.64
N GLY A 10 10.70 7.90 -11.78
CA GLY A 10 12.14 7.69 -11.89
C GLY A 10 12.70 6.68 -10.89
N ARG A 11 13.63 7.15 -10.05
CA ARG A 11 14.30 6.31 -9.04
C ARG A 11 13.36 5.85 -7.92
N LEU A 12 12.35 6.66 -7.56
CA LEU A 12 11.39 6.32 -6.51
C LEU A 12 10.52 5.15 -6.94
N ARG A 13 9.96 5.22 -8.16
CA ARG A 13 9.17 4.15 -8.76
C ARG A 13 9.98 2.85 -8.86
N ARG A 14 11.21 2.93 -9.39
CA ARG A 14 12.09 1.75 -9.51
C ARG A 14 12.33 1.09 -8.15
N PHE A 15 12.63 1.88 -7.12
CA PHE A 15 12.83 1.35 -5.78
C PHE A 15 11.59 0.60 -5.26
N ILE A 16 10.40 1.17 -5.43
CA ILE A 16 9.12 0.55 -5.03
C ILE A 16 8.90 -0.78 -5.76
N GLU A 17 9.05 -0.79 -7.09
CA GLU A 17 8.78 -1.96 -7.95
C GLU A 17 9.80 -3.10 -7.75
N GLU A 18 11.02 -2.79 -7.31
CA GLU A 18 12.07 -3.79 -7.04
C GLU A 18 11.89 -4.52 -5.70
N GLN A 19 11.11 -3.98 -4.77
CA GLN A 19 11.01 -4.60 -3.44
C GLN A 19 10.14 -5.86 -3.47
N PRO A 20 10.60 -6.96 -2.84
CA PRO A 20 9.85 -8.21 -2.79
C PRO A 20 8.67 -8.16 -1.82
N VAL A 21 8.67 -7.22 -0.87
CA VAL A 21 7.65 -7.06 0.17
C VAL A 21 7.36 -5.58 0.39
N PHE A 22 6.10 -5.27 0.65
CA PHE A 22 5.64 -3.98 1.15
C PHE A 22 4.65 -4.20 2.29
N PHE A 23 4.41 -3.16 3.08
CA PHE A 23 3.55 -3.21 4.25
C PHE A 23 2.35 -2.30 4.05
N THR A 24 1.18 -2.81 4.42
CA THR A 24 -0.08 -2.08 4.45
C THR A 24 -0.41 -1.75 5.89
N ALA A 25 -0.70 -0.47 6.19
CA ALA A 25 -1.09 -0.01 7.51
C ALA A 25 -2.41 0.76 7.42
N THR A 26 -3.38 0.36 8.25
CA THR A 26 -4.70 1.00 8.37
C THR A 26 -5.11 1.03 9.84
N ALA A 27 -5.97 1.97 10.21
CA ALA A 27 -6.47 2.10 11.57
C ALA A 27 -7.94 2.50 11.57
N PRO A 28 -8.74 1.99 12.53
CA PRO A 28 -10.12 2.42 12.70
C PRO A 28 -10.17 3.84 13.30
N LEU A 29 -11.35 4.46 13.27
CA LEU A 29 -11.63 5.71 13.99
C LEU A 29 -11.79 5.47 15.50
N SER A 30 -12.24 4.28 15.89
CA SER A 30 -12.37 3.89 17.29
C SER A 30 -11.00 3.82 17.97
N GLU A 31 -10.88 4.46 19.13
CA GLU A 31 -9.69 4.37 19.99
C GLU A 31 -9.48 2.97 20.60
N GLN A 32 -10.55 2.16 20.65
CA GLN A 32 -10.48 0.77 21.13
C GLN A 32 -10.21 -0.22 20.00
N GLY A 33 -10.26 0.24 18.74
CA GLY A 33 -10.01 -0.59 17.59
C GLY A 33 -8.51 -0.89 17.40
N THR A 34 -8.20 -1.96 16.68
CA THR A 34 -6.81 -2.40 16.49
C THR A 34 -6.23 -1.81 15.22
N VAL A 35 -5.00 -1.29 15.30
CA VAL A 35 -4.23 -0.92 14.11
C VAL A 35 -3.87 -2.19 13.33
N ASN A 36 -4.27 -2.25 12.06
CA ASN A 36 -3.92 -3.35 11.19
C ASN A 36 -2.62 -3.04 10.43
N LEU A 37 -1.64 -3.95 10.53
CA LEU A 37 -0.38 -3.91 9.80
C LEU A 37 -0.11 -5.28 9.19
N SER A 38 0.01 -5.34 7.87
CA SER A 38 0.19 -6.61 7.16
C SER A 38 1.25 -6.52 6.05
N PRO A 39 2.17 -7.49 5.95
CA PRO A 39 3.06 -7.60 4.79
C PRO A 39 2.27 -8.10 3.57
N LYS A 40 2.66 -7.62 2.40
CA LYS A 40 2.19 -7.98 1.05
C LYS A 40 3.42 -8.10 0.15
N GLY A 41 3.34 -8.80 -0.99
CA GLY A 41 4.54 -8.97 -1.83
C GLY A 41 4.55 -10.15 -2.78
N VAL A 42 3.37 -10.63 -3.23
CA VAL A 42 3.35 -11.67 -4.25
C VAL A 42 3.81 -11.03 -5.57
N ARG A 43 4.75 -11.68 -6.27
CA ARG A 43 5.24 -11.14 -7.55
C ARG A 43 4.07 -10.94 -8.53
N GLY A 44 4.00 -9.76 -9.13
CA GLY A 44 2.92 -9.39 -10.05
C GLY A 44 1.63 -8.92 -9.37
N SER A 45 1.61 -8.80 -8.04
CA SER A 45 0.43 -8.37 -7.28
C SER A 45 0.42 -6.90 -6.90
N PHE A 46 1.34 -6.09 -7.45
CA PHE A 46 1.45 -4.66 -7.19
C PHE A 46 1.74 -3.93 -8.50
N ALA A 47 1.12 -2.77 -8.68
CA ALA A 47 1.34 -1.90 -9.84
C ALA A 47 1.29 -0.42 -9.45
N VAL A 48 2.19 0.36 -10.04
CA VAL A 48 2.06 1.83 -10.09
C VAL A 48 1.26 2.18 -11.33
N LEU A 49 0.01 2.63 -11.13
CA LEU A 49 -0.93 2.93 -12.22
C LEU A 49 -0.61 4.28 -12.87
N ASP A 50 -0.29 5.29 -12.05
CA ASP A 50 0.17 6.60 -12.48
C ASP A 50 1.09 7.26 -11.43
N ALA A 51 1.32 8.57 -11.54
CA ALA A 51 2.22 9.29 -10.65
C ALA A 51 1.75 9.39 -9.18
N HIS A 52 0.48 9.12 -8.88
CA HIS A 52 -0.12 9.23 -7.55
C HIS A 52 -1.00 8.03 -7.17
N THR A 53 -1.24 7.11 -8.09
CA THR A 53 -2.11 5.95 -7.87
C THR A 53 -1.32 4.65 -7.99
N VAL A 54 -1.52 3.78 -7.00
CA VAL A 54 -0.99 2.41 -6.97
C VAL A 54 -2.12 1.43 -6.70
N ALA A 55 -1.96 0.20 -7.15
CA ALA A 55 -2.90 -0.88 -6.89
C ALA A 55 -2.16 -2.13 -6.44
N TYR A 56 -2.82 -2.94 -5.62
CA TYR A 56 -2.33 -4.27 -5.28
C TYR A 56 -3.47 -5.28 -5.17
N LEU A 57 -3.16 -6.54 -5.44
CA LEU A 57 -4.11 -7.63 -5.24
C LEU A 57 -4.13 -8.03 -3.77
N ASP A 58 -5.32 -8.04 -3.19
CA ASP A 58 -5.52 -8.40 -1.79
C ASP A 58 -5.91 -9.87 -1.65
N PHE A 59 -4.90 -10.76 -1.57
CA PHE A 59 -5.10 -12.22 -1.42
C PHE A 59 -5.45 -12.64 0.00
N ALA A 60 -6.29 -13.67 0.15
CA ALA A 60 -6.80 -14.19 1.43
C ALA A 60 -5.75 -14.16 2.58
N GLY A 61 -6.14 -13.54 3.70
CA GLY A 61 -5.30 -13.25 4.88
C GLY A 61 -6.02 -12.29 5.84
N SER A 62 -5.27 -11.46 6.57
CA SER A 62 -5.74 -10.40 7.51
C SER A 62 -6.57 -9.26 6.86
N ASN A 63 -7.19 -9.53 5.71
CA ASN A 63 -7.69 -8.56 4.74
C ASN A 63 -9.00 -7.90 5.12
N ALA A 64 -9.80 -8.54 6.00
CA ALA A 64 -11.07 -7.98 6.41
C ALA A 64 -10.89 -6.62 7.12
N GLU A 65 -9.86 -6.49 7.96
CA GLU A 65 -9.59 -5.26 8.72
C GLU A 65 -9.19 -4.10 7.80
N THR A 66 -8.31 -4.32 6.82
CA THR A 66 -7.95 -3.27 5.86
C THR A 66 -9.17 -2.79 5.08
N ILE A 67 -9.99 -3.70 4.57
CA ILE A 67 -11.22 -3.34 3.84
C ILE A 67 -12.22 -2.62 4.77
N ALA A 68 -12.36 -3.06 6.02
CA ALA A 68 -13.22 -2.42 7.01
C ALA A 68 -12.79 -0.98 7.30
N HIS A 69 -11.51 -0.75 7.59
CA HIS A 69 -10.96 0.59 7.84
C HIS A 69 -11.06 1.50 6.61
N LEU A 70 -10.80 0.97 5.41
CA LEU A 70 -10.95 1.74 4.16
C LEU A 70 -12.41 2.15 3.92
N ARG A 71 -13.37 1.28 4.23
CA ARG A 71 -14.81 1.63 4.14
C ARG A 71 -15.23 2.66 5.18
N GLU A 72 -14.65 2.60 6.38
CA GLU A 72 -14.97 3.53 7.46
C GLU A 72 -14.37 4.93 7.23
N ASN A 73 -13.07 5.00 6.94
CA ASN A 73 -12.34 6.27 6.91
C ASN A 73 -11.37 6.43 5.74
N GLY A 74 -11.20 5.41 4.90
CA GLY A 74 -10.42 5.49 3.67
C GLY A 74 -8.91 5.59 3.85
N ARG A 75 -8.38 5.80 5.06
CA ARG A 75 -6.94 6.11 5.26
C ARG A 75 -6.09 4.85 5.17
N ILE A 76 -4.99 4.96 4.44
CA ILE A 76 -4.00 3.89 4.33
C ILE A 76 -2.59 4.46 4.20
N THR A 77 -1.61 3.75 4.75
CA THR A 77 -0.20 3.96 4.46
C THR A 77 0.40 2.68 3.90
N LEU A 78 1.14 2.82 2.80
CA LEU A 78 1.98 1.77 2.25
C LEU A 78 3.44 2.07 2.56
N MET A 79 4.22 1.05 2.91
CA MET A 79 5.64 1.20 3.17
C MET A 79 6.47 0.14 2.45
N TRP A 80 7.58 0.56 1.87
CA TRP A 80 8.64 -0.29 1.34
C TRP A 80 9.92 -0.07 2.13
N CYS A 81 10.70 -1.12 2.34
CA CYS A 81 12.06 -1.03 2.88
C CYS A 81 13.04 -1.80 1.99
N ALA A 82 14.28 -1.34 1.96
CA ALA A 82 15.36 -2.02 1.27
C ALA A 82 15.73 -3.31 2.03
N PHE A 83 15.65 -4.45 1.37
CA PHE A 83 16.18 -5.73 1.89
C PHE A 83 17.64 -5.98 1.48
N GLN A 84 18.15 -5.19 0.53
CA GLN A 84 19.52 -5.25 0.03
C GLN A 84 20.03 -3.83 -0.20
N GLY A 85 21.35 -3.65 -0.11
CA GLY A 85 21.99 -2.35 -0.32
C GLY A 85 21.74 -1.36 0.83
N PRO A 86 21.79 -0.05 0.57
CA PRO A 86 21.61 0.98 1.60
C PRO A 86 20.24 0.90 2.28
N PRO A 87 20.15 1.20 3.60
CA PRO A 87 18.90 1.12 4.35
C PRO A 87 17.96 2.27 3.95
N ASN A 88 17.12 2.02 2.94
CA ASN A 88 16.14 2.98 2.44
C ASN A 88 14.72 2.57 2.81
N ILE A 89 13.86 3.55 3.07
CA ILE A 89 12.44 3.37 3.37
C ILE A 89 11.64 4.37 2.55
N VAL A 90 10.56 3.92 1.95
CA VAL A 90 9.58 4.75 1.26
C VAL A 90 8.22 4.55 1.90
N ARG A 91 7.51 5.65 2.16
CA ARG A 91 6.12 5.62 2.61
C ARG A 91 5.25 6.38 1.63
N VAL A 92 4.11 5.81 1.30
CA VAL A 92 3.03 6.45 0.56
C VAL A 92 1.86 6.59 1.51
N HIS A 93 1.47 7.81 1.78
CA HIS A 93 0.30 8.15 2.58
C HIS A 93 -0.83 8.54 1.65
N GLY A 94 -2.04 8.05 1.89
CA GLY A 94 -3.16 8.41 1.05
C GLY A 94 -4.47 7.79 1.50
N HIS A 95 -5.39 7.74 0.54
CA HIS A 95 -6.69 7.11 0.69
C HIS A 95 -6.80 5.93 -0.28
N GLY A 96 -7.56 4.92 0.11
CA GLY A 96 -7.80 3.73 -0.69
C GLY A 96 -9.25 3.31 -0.67
N GLU A 97 -9.59 2.45 -1.62
CA GLU A 97 -10.88 1.78 -1.71
C GLU A 97 -10.67 0.33 -2.15
N ALA A 98 -11.59 -0.55 -1.78
CA ALA A 98 -11.57 -1.94 -2.23
C ALA A 98 -12.27 -2.04 -3.59
N VAL A 99 -11.54 -2.52 -4.60
CA VAL A 99 -12.06 -2.83 -5.94
C VAL A 99 -12.26 -4.34 -6.02
N PHE A 100 -13.51 -4.78 -6.17
CA PHE A 100 -13.87 -6.19 -6.23
C PHE A 100 -13.85 -6.72 -7.68
N ARG A 101 -13.86 -8.03 -7.85
CA ARG A 101 -13.72 -8.69 -9.18
C ARG A 101 -14.88 -8.40 -10.15
N ASP A 102 -16.02 -7.96 -9.62
CA ASP A 102 -17.21 -7.57 -10.34
C ASP A 102 -17.24 -6.07 -10.66
N ASP A 103 -16.26 -5.29 -10.19
CA ASP A 103 -16.11 -3.88 -10.53
C ASP A 103 -15.52 -3.72 -11.95
N PRO A 104 -16.08 -2.85 -12.81
CA PRO A 104 -15.55 -2.59 -14.15
C PRO A 104 -14.08 -2.15 -14.20
N ARG A 105 -13.53 -1.68 -13.07
CA ARG A 105 -12.11 -1.30 -12.92
C ARG A 105 -11.17 -2.49 -12.72
N PHE A 106 -11.70 -3.70 -12.56
CA PHE A 106 -10.94 -4.95 -12.39
C PHE A 106 -10.91 -5.75 -13.71
N PRO A 107 -9.94 -5.49 -14.61
CA PRO A 107 -9.85 -6.14 -15.92
C PRO A 107 -9.39 -7.61 -15.85
#